data_AF-A0A6C0H1R3-F1
#
_entry.id   AF-A0A6C0H1R3-F1
#
_cell.length_a   1.000
_cell.length_b   1.000
_cell.length_c   1.000
_cell.angle_alpha   90.00
_cell.angle_beta   90.00
_cell.angle_gamma   90.00
#
_symmetry.space_group_name_H-M   'P 1'
#
loop_
_entity.id
_entity.type
_entity.pdbx_description
1 polymer ?
#
loop_
_entity_poly.entity_id
_entity_poly.type
_entity_poly.pdbx_seq_one_letter_code
_entity_poly.pdbx_strand_id
1 'polypeptide(L)'
;MLDRRKIFVNICISVYLAMSSKTASLRRHHRKTNKKHCGTSECALVTHHGIAGWYKHLFEELGWMILAKKRGMMDKVGTYLHSLQRFKNSIEYKISTTQERDRKQDLQIMHSNICVLLDHAERDLTKN
;
A
#
# COMPACT_ATOMS: atom_id res chain seq x y z
N MET A 1 27.64 -6.72 8.48
CA MET A 1 26.46 -6.70 7.59
C MET A 1 25.21 -6.88 8.43
N LEU A 2 24.51 -5.79 8.77
CA LEU A 2 23.24 -5.88 9.49
C LEU A 2 22.18 -6.42 8.52
N ASP A 3 21.60 -7.56 8.86
CA ASP A 3 20.60 -8.28 8.09
C ASP A 3 19.33 -7.43 7.95
N ARG A 4 19.21 -6.72 6.82
CA ARG A 4 18.10 -5.79 6.53
C ARG A 4 16.74 -6.49 6.50
N ARG A 5 16.70 -7.83 6.41
CA ARG A 5 15.47 -8.61 6.58
C ARG A 5 14.93 -8.50 8.01
N LYS A 6 15.81 -8.44 9.02
CA LYS A 6 15.40 -8.23 10.42
C LYS A 6 14.86 -6.83 10.66
N ILE A 7 15.34 -5.83 9.91
CA ILE A 7 14.84 -4.46 9.97
C ILE A 7 13.43 -4.38 9.36
N PHE A 8 13.19 -5.02 8.21
CA PHE A 8 11.86 -5.08 7.60
C PHE A 8 10.85 -5.83 8.48
N VAL A 9 11.23 -6.97 9.05
CA VAL A 9 10.38 -7.71 9.99
C VAL A 9 10.09 -6.87 11.24
N ASN A 10 11.07 -6.16 11.80
CA ASN A 10 10.84 -5.27 12.94
C ASN A 10 9.97 -4.04 12.58
N ILE A 11 10.11 -3.45 11.39
CA ILE A 11 9.25 -2.34 10.93
C ILE A 11 7.83 -2.85 10.71
N CYS A 12 7.65 -3.98 10.02
CA CYS A 12 6.34 -4.60 9.82
C CYS A 12 5.69 -5.01 11.15
N ILE A 13 6.46 -5.56 12.10
CA ILE A 13 5.98 -5.92 13.43
C ILE A 13 5.65 -4.68 14.25
N SER A 14 6.47 -3.61 14.24
CA SER A 14 6.16 -2.37 14.96
C SER A 14 4.92 -1.67 14.38
N VAL A 15 4.74 -1.65 13.06
CA VAL A 15 3.55 -1.10 12.41
C VAL A 15 2.31 -1.96 12.70
N TYR A 16 2.45 -3.30 12.65
CA TYR A 16 1.37 -4.22 12.97
C TYR A 16 0.98 -4.16 14.45
N LEU A 17 1.95 -4.10 15.38
CA LEU A 17 1.70 -3.99 16.82
C LEU A 17 1.11 -2.63 17.21
N ALA A 18 1.51 -1.54 16.56
CA ALA A 18 0.89 -0.22 16.76
C ALA A 18 -0.58 -0.18 16.30
N MET A 19 -0.99 -1.08 15.39
CA MET A 19 -2.34 -1.11 14.82
C MET A 19 -3.23 -2.25 15.35
N SER A 20 -2.64 -3.28 15.97
CA SER A 20 -3.35 -4.46 16.47
C SER A 20 -3.97 -4.22 17.85
N SER A 21 -4.90 -3.27 17.90
CA SER A 21 -5.88 -3.14 18.97
C SER A 21 -7.20 -2.69 18.37
N LYS A 22 -7.79 -3.56 17.52
CA LYS A 22 -9.24 -3.86 17.47
C LYS A 22 -9.65 -4.57 16.18
N THR A 23 -10.46 -5.60 16.38
CA THR A 23 -11.42 -6.26 15.48
C THR A 23 -10.92 -7.27 14.44
N ALA A 24 -11.16 -8.54 14.79
CA ALA A 24 -11.41 -9.61 13.82
C ALA A 24 -12.85 -9.49 13.31
N SER A 25 -13.04 -9.46 11.98
CA SER A 25 -14.34 -9.69 11.35
C SER A 25 -14.14 -10.27 9.96
N LEU A 26 -14.51 -11.53 9.80
CA LEU A 26 -14.59 -12.24 8.52
C LEU A 26 -15.67 -11.60 7.63
N ARG A 27 -15.32 -11.13 6.43
CA ARG A 27 -16.29 -10.87 5.36
C ARG A 27 -15.77 -11.32 4.00
N ARG A 28 -16.51 -12.23 3.36
CA ARG A 28 -16.37 -12.61 1.96
C ARG A 28 -16.71 -11.39 1.09
N HIS A 29 -15.74 -10.81 0.39
CA HIS A 29 -15.99 -9.69 -0.52
C HIS A 29 -16.35 -10.19 -1.91
N HIS A 30 -17.60 -9.97 -2.29
CA HIS A 30 -18.07 -9.99 -3.67
C HIS A 30 -17.33 -8.89 -4.46
N ARG A 31 -16.62 -9.26 -5.52
CA ARG A 31 -15.77 -8.37 -6.32
C ARG A 31 -16.66 -7.45 -7.15
N LYS A 32 -16.94 -6.24 -6.64
CA LYS A 32 -17.59 -5.19 -7.43
C LYS A 32 -16.62 -4.74 -8.52
N THR A 33 -17.03 -4.84 -9.77
CA THR A 33 -16.30 -4.31 -10.93
C THR A 33 -16.11 -2.79 -10.76
N ASN A 34 -14.91 -2.29 -11.09
CA ASN A 34 -14.55 -0.87 -10.97
C ASN A 34 -15.61 0.03 -11.62
N LYS A 35 -16.20 0.94 -10.84
CA LYS A 35 -16.96 2.06 -11.39
C LYS A 35 -16.02 2.87 -12.28
N LYS A 36 -16.46 3.18 -13.49
CA LYS A 36 -15.75 4.02 -14.46
C LYS A 36 -15.31 5.31 -13.77
N HIS A 37 -14.01 5.60 -13.80
CA HIS A 37 -13.47 6.90 -13.38
C HIS A 37 -14.00 7.99 -14.33
N CYS A 38 -14.55 9.06 -13.76
CA CYS A 38 -14.98 10.26 -14.47
C CYS A 38 -13.75 10.95 -15.07
N GLY A 39 -13.80 11.22 -16.38
CA GLY A 39 -12.73 11.83 -17.17
C GLY A 39 -12.64 13.35 -17.06
N THR A 40 -12.68 13.91 -15.85
CA THR A 40 -12.42 15.33 -15.62
C THR A 40 -11.23 15.51 -14.69
N SER A 41 -10.39 16.48 -15.04
CA SER A 41 -9.02 16.79 -14.59
C SER A 41 -8.85 17.15 -13.09
N GLU A 42 -9.82 16.83 -12.24
CA GLU A 42 -9.65 16.91 -10.79
C GLU A 42 -9.76 15.50 -10.24
N CYS A 43 -8.60 14.92 -9.95
CA CYS A 43 -8.49 13.71 -9.14
C CYS A 43 -9.44 13.84 -7.94
N ALA A 44 -10.48 13.00 -7.93
CA ALA A 44 -11.42 12.86 -6.83
C ALA A 44 -10.68 13.03 -5.51
N LEU A 45 -11.07 14.03 -4.71
CA LEU A 45 -10.47 14.38 -3.43
C LEU A 45 -10.16 13.11 -2.64
N VAL A 46 -8.93 12.61 -2.73
CA VAL A 46 -8.52 11.39 -2.03
C VAL A 46 -8.57 11.75 -0.55
N THR A 47 -9.55 11.20 0.16
CA THR A 47 -9.77 11.51 1.56
C THR A 47 -8.75 10.77 2.41
N HIS A 48 -8.41 11.32 3.58
CA HIS A 48 -7.53 10.62 4.54
C HIS A 48 -8.07 9.21 4.89
N HIS A 49 -9.40 9.07 4.97
CA HIS A 49 -10.04 7.78 5.17
C HIS A 49 -9.79 6.80 4.01
N GLY A 50 -9.87 7.29 2.76
CA GLY A 50 -9.54 6.49 1.57
C GLY A 50 -8.09 6.04 1.55
N ILE A 51 -7.15 6.93 1.92
CA ILE A 51 -5.72 6.61 2.00
C ILE A 51 -5.46 5.53 3.05
N ALA A 52 -6.02 5.69 4.26
CA ALA A 52 -5.83 4.73 5.34
C ALA A 52 -6.40 3.34 4.97
N GLY A 53 -7.56 3.30 4.32
CA GLY A 53 -8.16 2.06 3.83
C GLY A 53 -7.29 1.35 2.79
N TRP A 54 -6.79 2.09 1.80
CA TRP A 54 -5.89 1.55 0.79
C TRP A 54 -4.56 1.09 1.40
N TYR A 55 -3.98 1.87 2.29
CA TYR A 55 -2.72 1.56 2.97
C TYR A 55 -2.78 0.19 3.66
N LYS A 56 -3.88 -0.13 4.35
CA LYS A 56 -4.07 -1.44 5.00
C LYS A 56 -4.05 -2.60 3.99
N HIS A 57 -4.79 -2.48 2.90
CA HIS A 57 -4.94 -3.58 1.93
C HIS A 57 -3.66 -3.89 1.16
N LEU A 58 -2.78 -2.91 0.97
CA LEU A 58 -1.53 -3.12 0.21
C LEU A 58 -0.59 -4.14 0.87
N PHE A 59 -0.55 -4.20 2.20
CA PHE A 59 0.24 -5.20 2.92
C PHE A 59 -0.42 -6.59 2.90
N GLU A 60 -1.75 -6.66 2.95
CA GLU A 60 -2.48 -7.92 2.79
C GLU A 60 -2.27 -8.49 1.37
N GLU A 61 -2.34 -7.63 0.35
CA GLU A 61 -2.12 -8.00 -1.06
C GLU A 61 -0.70 -8.49 -1.34
N LEU A 62 0.31 -8.02 -0.61
CA LEU A 62 1.69 -8.50 -0.76
C LEU A 62 1.78 -10.04 -0.60
N GLY A 63 1.12 -10.60 0.42
CA GLY A 63 1.11 -12.05 0.65
C GLY A 63 0.50 -12.81 -0.53
N TRP A 64 -0.57 -12.29 -1.12
CA TRP A 64 -1.18 -12.86 -2.31
C TRP A 64 -0.27 -12.77 -3.53
N MET A 65 0.50 -11.69 -3.67
CA MET A 65 1.41 -11.51 -4.80
C MET A 65 2.61 -12.45 -4.76
N ILE A 66 3.10 -12.79 -3.56
CA ILE A 66 4.13 -13.83 -3.40
C ILE A 66 3.61 -15.18 -3.93
N LEU A 67 2.36 -15.54 -3.61
CA LEU A 67 1.73 -16.76 -4.12
C LEU A 67 1.47 -16.70 -5.63
N ALA A 68 1.05 -15.54 -6.14
CA ALA A 68 0.82 -15.31 -7.56
C ALA A 68 2.11 -15.50 -8.38
N LYS A 69 3.23 -14.93 -7.90
CA LYS A 69 4.56 -15.13 -8.50
C LYS A 69 4.94 -16.59 -8.57
N LYS A 70 4.79 -17.34 -7.47
CA LYS A 70 5.12 -18.77 -7.43
C LYS A 70 4.33 -19.59 -8.46
N ARG A 71 3.15 -19.10 -8.86
CA ARG A 71 2.29 -19.72 -9.88
C ARG A 71 2.51 -19.16 -11.30
N GLY A 72 3.51 -18.30 -11.51
CA GLY A 72 3.80 -17.66 -12.79
C GLY A 72 2.79 -16.59 -13.22
N MET A 73 1.93 -16.10 -12.31
CA MET A 73 0.91 -15.10 -12.61
C MET A 73 1.47 -13.66 -12.59
N MET A 74 2.37 -13.37 -13.52
CA MET A 74 3.12 -12.10 -13.56
C MET A 74 2.26 -10.88 -13.94
N ASP A 75 1.13 -11.08 -14.61
CA ASP A 75 0.11 -10.07 -14.90
C ASP A 75 -0.44 -9.42 -13.61
N LYS A 76 -0.74 -10.25 -12.61
CA LYS A 76 -1.24 -9.81 -11.30
C LYS A 76 -0.16 -9.08 -10.52
N VAL A 77 1.07 -9.59 -10.56
CA VAL A 77 2.23 -8.94 -9.93
C VAL A 77 2.45 -7.55 -10.51
N GLY A 78 2.45 -7.43 -11.85
CA GLY A 78 2.56 -6.13 -12.52
C GLY A 78 1.43 -5.17 -12.14
N THR A 79 0.19 -5.65 -12.09
CA THR A 79 -0.98 -4.85 -11.69
C THR A 79 -0.86 -4.34 -10.24
N TYR A 80 -0.33 -5.16 -9.35
CA TYR A 80 -0.08 -4.78 -7.96
C TYR A 80 1.02 -3.71 -7.85
N LEU A 81 2.14 -3.87 -8.55
CA LEU A 81 3.22 -2.86 -8.59
C LEU A 81 2.71 -1.52 -9.12
N HIS A 82 1.90 -1.53 -10.19
CA HIS A 82 1.27 -0.31 -10.68
C HIS A 82 0.32 0.33 -9.66
N SER A 83 -0.40 -0.49 -8.88
CA SER A 83 -1.27 0.01 -7.81
C SER A 83 -0.46 0.67 -6.69
N LEU A 84 0.66 0.07 -6.27
CA LEU A 84 1.59 0.67 -5.30
C LEU A 84 2.12 2.02 -5.79
N GLN A 85 2.55 2.11 -7.05
CA GLN A 85 3.06 3.36 -7.61
C GLN A 85 1.99 4.45 -7.68
N ARG A 86 0.76 4.10 -8.11
CA ARG A 86 -0.37 5.05 -8.09
C ARG A 86 -0.68 5.54 -6.68
N PHE A 87 -0.57 4.66 -5.70
CA PHE A 87 -0.82 5.01 -4.32
C PHE A 87 0.25 5.94 -3.75
N LYS A 88 1.53 5.66 -4.03
CA LYS A 88 2.64 6.57 -3.70
C LYS A 88 2.38 7.98 -4.24
N ASN A 89 2.04 8.10 -5.54
CA ASN A 89 1.76 9.39 -6.17
C ASN A 89 0.55 10.11 -5.51
N SER A 90 -0.48 9.34 -5.12
CA SER A 90 -1.65 9.88 -4.42
C SER A 90 -1.29 10.44 -3.04
N ILE A 91 -0.40 9.78 -2.30
CA ILE A 91 0.11 10.29 -1.02
C ILE A 91 0.97 11.54 -1.24
N GLU A 92 1.86 11.56 -2.22
CA GLU A 92 2.71 12.73 -2.53
C GLU A 92 1.87 13.97 -2.84
N TYR A 93 0.84 13.81 -3.66
CA TYR A 93 -0.13 14.87 -3.93
C TYR A 93 -0.88 15.30 -2.65
N LYS A 94 -1.23 14.35 -1.78
CA LYS A 94 -1.89 14.70 -0.52
C LYS A 94 -0.97 15.44 0.45
N ILE A 95 0.31 15.08 0.52
CA ILE A 95 1.32 15.77 1.33
C ILE A 95 1.49 17.22 0.86
N SER A 96 1.49 17.47 -0.46
CA SER A 96 1.66 18.82 -1.00
C SER A 96 0.44 19.72 -0.75
N THR A 97 -0.76 19.13 -0.70
CA THR A 97 -2.02 19.86 -0.51
C THR A 97 -2.47 19.97 0.95
N THR A 98 -1.92 19.16 1.86
CA THR A 98 -2.29 19.18 3.29
C THR A 98 -1.53 20.27 4.04
N GLN A 99 -2.26 21.20 4.66
CA GLN A 99 -1.70 22.29 5.47
C GLN A 99 -1.46 21.89 6.92
N GLU A 100 -2.31 21.04 7.49
CA GLU A 100 -2.23 20.61 8.89
C GLU A 100 -0.97 19.75 9.13
N ARG A 101 -0.14 20.21 10.08
CA ARG A 101 1.19 19.63 10.33
C ARG A 101 1.14 18.16 10.72
N ASP A 102 0.25 17.79 11.64
CA ASP A 102 0.18 16.44 12.19
C ASP A 102 -0.25 15.44 11.12
N ARG A 103 -1.31 15.76 10.36
CA ARG A 103 -1.75 14.95 9.22
C ARG A 103 -0.67 14.83 8.14
N LYS A 104 0.11 15.88 7.92
CA LYS A 104 1.22 15.86 6.97
C LYS A 104 2.33 14.91 7.44
N GLN A 105 2.62 14.86 8.73
CA GLN A 105 3.56 13.87 9.29
C GLN A 105 3.04 12.44 9.11
N ASP A 106 1.76 12.19 9.40
CA ASP A 106 1.16 10.86 9.17
C ASP A 106 1.27 10.43 7.71
N LEU A 107 1.01 11.34 6.77
CA LEU A 107 1.16 11.10 5.34
C LEU A 107 2.62 10.84 4.95
N GLN A 108 3.59 11.54 5.54
CA GLN A 108 5.02 11.30 5.29
C GLN A 108 5.46 9.92 5.79
N ILE A 109 4.95 9.48 6.95
CA ILE A 109 5.21 8.13 7.47
C ILE A 109 4.63 7.08 6.53
N MET A 110 3.37 7.25 6.10
CA MET A 110 2.76 6.35 5.12
C MET A 110 3.53 6.33 3.80
N HIS A 111 3.97 7.48 3.30
CA HIS A 111 4.79 7.59 2.08
C HIS A 111 6.10 6.81 2.20
N SER A 112 6.81 6.97 3.31
CA SER A 112 8.06 6.25 3.58
C SER A 112 7.84 4.74 3.58
N ASN A 113 6.80 4.27 4.28
CA ASN A 113 6.46 2.86 4.34
C ASN A 113 6.10 2.29 2.96
N ILE A 114 5.36 3.05 2.13
CA ILE A 114 5.05 2.65 0.76
C ILE A 114 6.30 2.57 -0.11
N CYS A 115 7.25 3.49 0.04
CA CYS A 115 8.52 3.41 -0.68
C CYS A 115 9.29 2.13 -0.32
N VAL A 116 9.33 1.76 0.96
CA VAL A 116 9.97 0.51 1.42
C VAL A 116 9.24 -0.71 0.86
N LEU A 117 7.90 -0.72 0.90
CA LEU A 117 7.09 -1.81 0.34
C LEU A 117 7.31 -1.96 -1.16
N LEU A 118 7.35 -0.86 -1.91
CA LEU A 118 7.55 -0.85 -3.35
C LEU A 118 8.95 -1.39 -3.72
N ASP A 119 10.00 -0.92 -3.05
CA ASP A 119 11.36 -1.43 -3.22
C ASP A 119 11.46 -2.94 -2.89
N HIS A 120 10.79 -3.40 -1.84
CA HIS A 120 10.70 -4.83 -1.53
C HIS A 120 9.95 -5.62 -2.62
N ALA A 121 8.76 -5.14 -3.01
CA ALA A 121 7.93 -5.78 -4.03
C ALA A 121 8.65 -5.85 -5.39
N GLU A 122 9.34 -4.79 -5.80
CA GLU A 122 10.14 -4.79 -7.03
C GLU A 122 11.26 -5.83 -6.95
N ARG A 123 12.06 -5.84 -5.89
CA ARG A 123 13.14 -6.83 -5.76
C ARG A 123 12.63 -8.26 -5.72
N ASP A 124 11.68 -8.55 -4.84
CA ASP A 124 11.30 -9.92 -4.51
C ASP A 124 10.22 -10.49 -5.44
N LEU A 125 9.45 -9.63 -6.13
CA LEU A 125 8.45 -10.09 -7.09
C LEU A 125 8.92 -10.03 -8.55
N THR A 126 9.86 -9.15 -8.92
CA THR A 126 10.30 -9.06 -10.33
C THR A 126 11.58 -9.83 -10.65
N LYS A 127 12.48 -10.05 -9.68
CA LYS A 127 13.72 -10.80 -9.93
C LYS A 127 13.47 -12.31 -9.77
N ASN A 128 13.82 -13.08 -10.80
CA ASN A 128 13.76 -14.55 -10.80
C ASN A 128 14.89 -15.16 -9.99
#